data_AF-A0A9P6Y889-F1
#
_entry.id   AF-A0A9P6Y889-F1
#
_cell.length_a   1.000
_cell.length_b   1.000
_cell.length_c   1.000
_cell.angle_alpha   90.00
_cell.angle_beta   90.00
_cell.angle_gamma   90.00
#
_symmetry.space_group_name_H-M   'P 1'
#
loop_
_entity.id
_entity.type
_entity.pdbx_description
1 polymer ?
#
loop_
_entity_poly.entity_id
_entity_poly.type
_entity_poly.pdbx_seq_one_letter_code
_entity_poly.pdbx_strand_id
1 'polypeptide(L)'
;MFFDLIYSNQFTPWSAEYVCYEVIHDALNLFAENWQEEDEFISALKIEIEKVDLFVRRKEREIESRMAYAERDEKMGIDILADMRELAKFIRLNYKIIEQLVHEHNMLLHQCIPIPEEAACLDTQRLDVLYTKLTQSTHQPSNESPVFYWIDPVDTEQVRAILLFHLPTSHILPYACHSVFFDFDHLSYYTSALQADEDSQVICQDLKEIDHLPGLEDGLKAKVFTSYQCLLSYQTPRLFVSLYADVTYSQGQEEEGYACEYALLETRGDVSQIVPDSFLRQVPRFSLFVDGIARLYRDQCVLLPWWLTSKDNHRRFLTTPILASQPVSSGQAPTLSSSITAQPTFREMYYHGRNNQSAGYMLTAAGEKKKKKGGRIEPKIFMANERTMIHWFQFSVLIMTAALTLLNFGDRISKIAGGTFFAIAIIIALYAFGRYRYRAYQIHTTPHIRYDDIYGPIGLCCLLVGAIVLNFVLRWEHPPSSTTYLGTNNQTKQQTG
;
A
#
# COMPACT_ATOMS: atom_id res chain seq x y z
N MET A 1 -21.83 8.11 5.47
CA MET A 1 -20.51 8.58 4.97
C MET A 1 -19.35 7.73 5.49
N PHE A 2 -19.07 7.68 6.80
CA PHE A 2 -18.03 6.77 7.35
C PHE A 2 -18.38 5.29 7.12
N PHE A 3 -19.66 4.97 7.31
CA PHE A 3 -20.24 3.68 6.97
C PHE A 3 -19.97 3.22 5.52
N ASP A 4 -20.28 4.08 4.54
CA ASP A 4 -20.05 3.79 3.12
C ASP A 4 -18.57 3.62 2.79
N LEU A 5 -17.70 4.34 3.51
CA LEU A 5 -16.25 4.24 3.38
C LEU A 5 -15.72 2.90 3.92
N ILE A 6 -16.30 2.37 5.00
CA ILE A 6 -15.94 1.05 5.53
C ILE A 6 -16.34 -0.03 4.52
N TYR A 7 -17.60 -0.07 4.09
CA TYR A 7 -18.11 -1.12 3.21
C TYR A 7 -17.44 -1.12 1.83
N SER A 8 -17.06 0.05 1.31
CA SER A 8 -16.30 0.14 0.07
C SER A 8 -14.84 -0.34 0.20
N ASN A 9 -14.28 -0.36 1.41
CA ASN A 9 -12.91 -0.78 1.68
C ASN A 9 -12.79 -2.21 2.23
N GLN A 10 -13.89 -2.84 2.62
CA GLN A 10 -13.91 -4.22 3.09
C GLN A 10 -13.50 -5.20 2.00
N PHE A 11 -12.69 -6.18 2.38
CA PHE A 11 -12.37 -7.30 1.51
C PHE A 11 -13.51 -8.31 1.55
N THR A 12 -14.23 -8.46 0.42
CA THR A 12 -15.47 -9.26 0.33
C THR A 12 -15.33 -10.69 0.88
N PRO A 13 -14.22 -11.43 0.65
CA PRO A 13 -14.04 -12.78 1.21
C PRO A 13 -14.01 -12.86 2.73
N TRP A 14 -13.66 -11.77 3.44
CA TRP A 14 -13.56 -11.75 4.91
C TRP A 14 -14.65 -10.89 5.56
N SER A 15 -15.71 -10.52 4.81
CA SER A 15 -16.77 -9.62 5.27
C SER A 15 -17.41 -10.04 6.60
N ALA A 16 -17.56 -11.35 6.84
CA ALA A 16 -18.16 -11.89 8.06
C ALA A 16 -17.26 -11.78 9.32
N GLU A 17 -15.95 -11.61 9.13
CA GLU A 17 -14.97 -11.61 10.21
C GLU A 17 -14.67 -10.18 10.70
N TYR A 18 -15.13 -9.15 9.98
CA TYR A 18 -15.03 -7.76 10.42
C TYR A 18 -15.92 -7.51 11.65
N VAL A 19 -15.58 -6.46 12.40
CA VAL A 19 -16.44 -5.94 13.47
C VAL A 19 -17.78 -5.52 12.88
N CYS A 20 -18.87 -6.03 13.46
CA CYS A 20 -20.23 -5.72 13.05
C CYS A 20 -20.65 -4.31 13.48
N TYR A 21 -20.14 -3.28 12.79
CA TYR A 21 -20.38 -1.88 13.13
C TYR A 21 -21.88 -1.55 13.23
N GLU A 22 -22.72 -2.01 12.28
CA GLU A 22 -24.18 -1.75 12.30
C GLU A 22 -24.82 -2.19 13.61
N VAL A 23 -24.56 -3.43 14.02
CA VAL A 23 -25.20 -4.03 15.20
C VAL A 23 -24.81 -3.28 16.47
N ILE A 24 -23.52 -2.93 16.61
CA ILE A 24 -23.01 -2.24 17.79
C ILE A 24 -23.46 -0.78 17.79
N HIS A 25 -23.45 -0.11 16.64
CA HIS A 25 -23.89 1.28 16.50
C HIS A 25 -25.40 1.42 16.77
N ASP A 26 -26.23 0.53 16.21
CA ASP A 26 -27.67 0.52 16.44
C ASP A 26 -27.99 0.21 17.91
N ALA A 27 -27.29 -0.76 18.50
CA ALA A 27 -27.38 -1.05 19.92
C ALA A 27 -27.03 0.18 20.76
N LEU A 28 -25.93 0.87 20.44
CA LEU A 28 -25.51 2.09 21.13
C LEU A 28 -26.56 3.21 21.04
N ASN A 29 -27.19 3.41 19.87
CA ASN A 29 -28.26 4.39 19.72
C ASN A 29 -29.52 4.02 20.51
N LEU A 30 -29.85 2.73 20.62
CA LEU A 30 -30.97 2.24 21.45
C LEU A 30 -30.68 2.41 22.95
N PHE A 31 -29.45 2.13 23.38
CA PHE A 31 -29.04 2.26 24.78
C PHE A 31 -28.81 3.71 25.22
N ALA A 32 -28.60 4.64 24.29
CA ALA A 32 -28.60 6.07 24.60
C ALA A 32 -29.93 6.54 25.23
N GLU A 33 -31.04 5.81 25.03
CA GLU A 33 -32.31 6.08 25.69
C GLU A 33 -32.42 5.44 27.10
N ASN A 34 -31.67 4.37 27.40
CA ASN A 34 -31.71 3.60 28.64
C ASN A 34 -30.33 3.45 29.30
N TRP A 35 -30.05 4.34 30.26
CA TRP A 35 -28.74 4.69 30.83
C TRP A 35 -28.06 3.67 31.78
N GLN A 36 -28.30 2.36 31.68
CA GLN A 36 -27.79 1.38 32.68
C GLN A 36 -26.80 0.33 32.17
N GLU A 37 -26.43 0.32 30.88
CA GLU A 37 -25.77 -0.84 30.25
C GLU A 37 -24.39 -0.51 29.62
N GLU A 38 -23.58 0.33 30.28
CA GLU A 38 -22.19 0.64 29.85
C GLU A 38 -21.31 -0.62 29.79
N ASP A 39 -21.41 -1.47 30.82
CA ASP A 39 -20.69 -2.73 30.90
C ASP A 39 -21.06 -3.69 29.76
N GLU A 40 -22.29 -3.62 29.25
CA GLU A 40 -22.74 -4.45 28.14
C GLU A 40 -22.12 -4.01 26.81
N PHE A 41 -22.01 -2.69 26.57
CA PHE A 41 -21.32 -2.14 25.41
C PHE A 41 -19.83 -2.53 25.40
N ILE A 42 -19.13 -2.34 26.52
CA ILE A 42 -17.72 -2.70 26.65
C ILE A 42 -17.55 -4.21 26.44
N SER A 43 -18.43 -5.03 27.01
CA SER A 43 -18.40 -6.49 26.84
C SER A 43 -18.64 -6.91 25.39
N ALA A 44 -19.61 -6.30 24.71
CA ALA A 44 -19.88 -6.54 23.30
C ALA A 44 -18.68 -6.16 22.41
N LEU A 45 -18.05 -5.01 22.69
CA LEU A 45 -16.85 -4.56 21.98
C LEU A 45 -15.67 -5.52 22.18
N LYS A 46 -15.47 -6.00 23.42
CA LYS A 46 -14.42 -6.99 23.73
C LYS A 46 -14.62 -8.31 22.98
N ILE A 47 -15.84 -8.83 22.93
CA ILE A 47 -16.17 -10.06 22.19
C ILE A 47 -15.83 -9.90 20.70
N GLU A 48 -16.14 -8.74 20.12
CA GLU A 48 -15.84 -8.45 18.72
C GLU A 48 -14.34 -8.27 18.46
N ILE A 49 -13.60 -7.66 19.40
CA ILE A 49 -12.13 -7.58 19.35
C ILE A 49 -11.51 -8.98 19.39
N GLU A 50 -11.96 -9.85 20.31
CA GLU A 50 -11.46 -11.22 20.43
C GLU A 50 -11.73 -12.05 19.18
N LYS A 51 -12.91 -11.87 18.56
CA LYS A 51 -13.25 -12.50 17.27
C LYS A 51 -12.23 -12.11 16.19
N VAL A 52 -11.94 -10.82 16.06
CA VAL A 52 -10.99 -10.30 15.07
C VAL A 52 -9.57 -10.82 15.35
N ASP A 53 -9.11 -10.80 16.61
CA ASP A 53 -7.77 -11.31 16.96
C ASP A 53 -7.63 -12.81 16.66
N LEU A 54 -8.65 -13.62 16.97
CA LEU A 54 -8.66 -15.05 16.67
C LEU A 54 -8.51 -15.30 15.15
N PHE A 55 -9.22 -14.51 14.34
CA PHE A 55 -9.11 -14.59 12.88
C PHE A 55 -7.72 -14.20 12.39
N VAL A 56 -7.17 -13.08 12.89
CA VAL A 56 -5.82 -12.60 12.55
C VAL A 56 -4.79 -13.68 12.89
N ARG A 57 -4.79 -14.23 14.10
CA ARG A 57 -3.86 -15.31 14.50
C ARG A 57 -4.01 -16.58 13.69
N ARG A 58 -5.21 -16.89 13.20
CA ARG A 58 -5.44 -18.02 12.29
C ARG A 58 -4.77 -17.75 10.94
N LYS A 59 -4.95 -16.55 10.39
CA LYS A 59 -4.37 -16.15 9.10
C LYS A 59 -2.85 -15.99 9.16
N GLU A 60 -2.31 -15.49 10.26
CA GLU A 60 -0.86 -15.44 10.48
C GLU A 60 -0.24 -16.83 10.43
N ARG A 61 -0.80 -17.80 11.16
CA ARG A 61 -0.30 -19.20 11.14
C ARG A 61 -0.44 -19.84 9.76
N GLU A 62 -1.52 -19.55 9.04
CA GLU A 62 -1.69 -20.00 7.66
C GLU A 62 -0.58 -19.44 6.76
N ILE A 63 -0.31 -18.14 6.85
CA ILE A 63 0.75 -17.46 6.10
C ILE A 63 2.13 -18.01 6.48
N GLU A 64 2.43 -18.14 7.77
CA GLU A 64 3.68 -18.73 8.27
C GLU A 64 3.90 -20.14 7.72
N SER A 65 2.85 -20.96 7.72
CA SER A 65 2.92 -22.31 7.16
C SER A 65 3.24 -22.28 5.67
N ARG A 66 2.57 -21.40 4.90
CA ARG A 66 2.81 -21.23 3.46
C ARG A 66 4.22 -20.71 3.18
N MET A 67 4.73 -19.81 3.99
CA MET A 67 6.10 -19.31 3.89
C MET A 67 7.13 -20.43 4.07
N ALA A 68 6.93 -21.32 5.05
CA ALA A 68 7.81 -22.46 5.27
C ALA A 68 7.85 -23.43 4.06
N TYR A 69 6.76 -23.54 3.30
CA TYR A 69 6.73 -24.32 2.06
C TYR A 69 7.23 -23.56 0.82
N ALA A 70 7.23 -22.23 0.87
CA ALA A 70 7.50 -21.35 -0.28
C ALA A 70 8.99 -21.10 -0.56
N GLU A 71 9.92 -21.73 0.19
CA GLU A 71 11.38 -21.57 0.01
C GLU A 71 11.90 -21.87 -1.42
N ARG A 72 11.06 -22.33 -2.36
CA ARG A 72 11.45 -22.73 -3.72
C ARG A 72 10.65 -22.12 -4.88
N ASP A 73 9.62 -21.29 -4.64
CA ASP A 73 8.78 -20.76 -5.72
C ASP A 73 8.50 -19.24 -5.59
N GLU A 74 9.04 -18.46 -6.52
CA GLU A 74 8.92 -17.00 -6.57
C GLU A 74 7.45 -16.53 -6.73
N LYS A 75 6.61 -17.29 -7.44
CA LYS A 75 5.19 -16.94 -7.62
C LYS A 75 4.40 -17.04 -6.33
N MET A 76 4.68 -18.07 -5.53
CA MET A 76 4.08 -18.26 -4.22
C MET A 76 4.44 -17.10 -3.27
N GLY A 77 5.66 -16.56 -3.38
CA GLY A 77 6.07 -15.38 -2.61
C GLY A 77 5.24 -14.13 -2.89
N ILE A 78 4.89 -13.89 -4.16
CA ILE A 78 4.04 -12.75 -4.57
C ILE A 78 2.61 -12.91 -4.03
N ASP A 79 2.05 -14.12 -4.10
CA ASP A 79 0.71 -14.41 -3.59
C ASP A 79 0.66 -14.24 -2.06
N ILE A 80 1.68 -14.73 -1.34
CA ILE A 80 1.78 -14.53 0.11
C ILE A 80 1.89 -13.04 0.45
N LEU A 81 2.66 -12.26 -0.30
CA LEU A 81 2.77 -10.80 -0.09
C LEU A 81 1.43 -10.07 -0.30
N ALA A 82 0.62 -10.53 -1.27
CA ALA A 82 -0.71 -9.99 -1.48
C ALA A 82 -1.63 -10.32 -0.29
N ASP A 83 -1.61 -11.57 0.18
CA ASP A 83 -2.40 -12.00 1.34
C ASP A 83 -2.00 -11.26 2.63
N MET A 84 -0.70 -11.04 2.86
CA MET A 84 -0.20 -10.23 3.97
C MET A 84 -0.70 -8.79 3.90
N ARG A 85 -0.73 -8.20 2.70
CA ARG A 85 -1.21 -6.83 2.50
C ARG A 85 -2.70 -6.70 2.80
N GLU A 86 -3.50 -7.65 2.32
CA GLU A 86 -4.93 -7.68 2.64
C GLU A 86 -5.15 -7.88 4.14
N LEU A 87 -4.36 -8.75 4.80
CA LEU A 87 -4.43 -8.95 6.25
C LEU A 87 -4.07 -7.68 7.02
N ALA A 88 -3.05 -6.94 6.60
CA ALA A 88 -2.72 -5.64 7.19
C ALA A 88 -3.86 -4.63 7.03
N LYS A 89 -4.49 -4.58 5.85
CA LYS A 89 -5.65 -3.72 5.58
C LYS A 89 -6.85 -4.12 6.46
N PHE A 90 -7.06 -5.42 6.66
CA PHE A 90 -8.10 -5.96 7.54
C PHE A 90 -7.90 -5.51 9.00
N ILE A 91 -6.70 -5.69 9.56
CA ILE A 91 -6.38 -5.28 10.94
C ILE A 91 -6.64 -3.77 11.12
N ARG A 92 -6.10 -2.96 10.21
CA ARG A 92 -6.22 -1.50 10.21
C ARG A 92 -7.68 -1.03 10.17
N LEU A 93 -8.49 -1.62 9.28
CA LEU A 93 -9.90 -1.24 9.15
C LEU A 93 -10.68 -1.59 10.43
N ASN A 94 -10.44 -2.76 11.03
CA ASN A 94 -11.10 -3.16 12.27
C ASN A 94 -10.73 -2.26 13.44
N TYR A 95 -9.46 -1.88 13.57
CA TYR A 95 -9.05 -0.92 14.60
C TYR A 95 -9.75 0.43 14.43
N LYS A 96 -9.84 0.96 13.19
CA LYS A 96 -10.57 2.22 12.92
C LYS A 96 -12.06 2.13 13.22
N ILE A 97 -12.68 0.98 12.98
CA ILE A 97 -14.08 0.73 13.36
C ILE A 97 -14.23 0.82 14.89
N ILE A 98 -13.33 0.19 15.64
CA ILE A 98 -13.34 0.22 17.12
C ILE A 98 -13.11 1.65 17.64
N GLU A 99 -12.11 2.36 17.10
CA GLU A 99 -11.83 3.75 17.45
C GLU A 99 -13.04 4.65 17.21
N GLN A 100 -13.70 4.50 16.06
CA GLN A 100 -14.92 5.25 15.75
C GLN A 100 -16.07 4.92 16.69
N LEU A 101 -16.30 3.64 17.02
CA LEU A 101 -17.37 3.22 17.94
C LEU A 101 -17.15 3.81 19.34
N VAL A 102 -15.91 3.79 19.84
CA VAL A 102 -15.56 4.41 21.13
C VAL A 102 -15.73 5.94 21.06
N HIS A 103 -15.36 6.57 19.94
CA HIS A 103 -15.57 8.00 19.76
C HIS A 103 -17.05 8.38 19.75
N GLU A 104 -17.90 7.65 19.04
CA GLU A 104 -19.36 7.86 19.00
C GLU A 104 -20.00 7.64 20.37
N HIS A 105 -19.58 6.59 21.09
CA HIS A 105 -19.97 6.35 22.47
C HIS A 105 -19.66 7.57 23.36
N ASN A 106 -18.41 8.04 23.33
CA ASN A 106 -17.95 9.16 24.15
C ASN A 106 -18.68 10.47 23.79
N MET A 107 -19.03 10.66 22.52
CA MET A 107 -19.82 11.81 22.06
C MET A 107 -21.28 11.76 22.54
N LEU A 108 -21.92 10.60 22.44
CA LEU A 108 -23.34 10.44 22.77
C LEU A 108 -23.60 10.42 24.27
N LEU A 109 -22.67 9.85 25.05
CA LEU A 109 -22.83 9.70 26.50
C LEU A 109 -22.08 10.77 27.31
N HIS A 110 -21.33 11.67 26.65
CA HIS A 110 -20.46 12.68 27.28
C HIS A 110 -19.50 12.08 28.33
N GLN A 111 -19.16 10.80 28.17
CA GLN A 111 -18.23 10.05 29.00
C GLN A 111 -16.91 9.86 28.25
N CYS A 112 -15.83 9.59 28.97
CA CYS A 112 -14.51 9.36 28.39
C CYS A 112 -14.06 7.93 28.70
N ILE A 113 -14.55 6.96 27.93
CA ILE A 113 -14.06 5.59 28.00
C ILE A 113 -12.80 5.47 27.14
N PRO A 114 -11.67 4.95 27.68
CA PRO A 114 -10.49 4.64 26.90
C PRO A 114 -10.76 3.46 25.97
N ILE A 115 -10.06 3.38 24.85
CA ILE A 115 -10.09 2.20 23.99
C ILE A 115 -9.69 0.98 24.83
N PRO A 116 -10.44 -0.14 24.77
CA PRO A 116 -10.12 -1.34 25.55
C PRO A 116 -8.68 -1.80 25.31
N GLU A 117 -7.96 -2.18 26.37
CA GLU A 117 -6.58 -2.68 26.28
C GLU A 117 -6.49 -3.91 25.38
N GLU A 118 -7.57 -4.69 25.28
CA GLU A 118 -7.67 -5.82 24.37
C GLU A 118 -7.47 -5.41 22.90
N ALA A 119 -7.81 -4.18 22.51
CA ALA A 119 -7.56 -3.67 21.16
C ALA A 119 -6.06 -3.53 20.83
N ALA A 120 -5.17 -3.57 21.82
CA ALA A 120 -3.72 -3.60 21.61
C ALA A 120 -3.27 -4.82 20.79
N CYS A 121 -4.09 -5.88 20.77
CA CYS A 121 -3.87 -7.03 19.90
C CYS A 121 -4.19 -6.76 18.42
N LEU A 122 -4.61 -5.56 18.02
CA LEU A 122 -4.92 -5.23 16.62
C LEU A 122 -3.87 -4.31 15.99
N ASP A 123 -2.60 -4.56 16.32
CA ASP A 123 -1.46 -3.91 15.70
C ASP A 123 -1.08 -4.57 14.37
N THR A 124 -0.82 -3.79 13.32
CA THR A 124 -0.35 -4.29 12.02
C THR A 124 1.12 -4.72 12.08
N GLN A 125 1.91 -4.22 13.03
CA GLN A 125 3.35 -4.51 13.08
C GLN A 125 3.70 -5.97 13.38
N ARG A 126 2.77 -6.76 13.92
CA ARG A 126 2.93 -8.23 14.07
C ARG A 126 3.28 -8.91 12.74
N LEU A 127 2.82 -8.33 11.62
CA LEU A 127 3.09 -8.82 10.28
C LEU A 127 4.51 -8.46 9.79
N ASP A 128 5.19 -7.48 10.39
CA ASP A 128 6.49 -6.99 9.92
C ASP A 128 7.61 -8.04 10.09
N VAL A 129 7.49 -8.90 11.10
CA VAL A 129 8.38 -10.06 11.29
C VAL A 129 8.23 -11.03 10.12
N LEU A 130 6.99 -11.28 9.68
CA LEU A 130 6.70 -12.14 8.54
C LEU A 130 7.15 -11.50 7.22
N TYR A 131 6.92 -10.21 7.04
CA TYR A 131 7.44 -9.45 5.90
C TYR A 131 8.96 -9.53 5.79
N THR A 132 9.66 -9.45 6.92
CA THR A 132 11.12 -9.55 6.95
C THR A 132 11.59 -10.93 6.53
N LYS A 133 11.01 -11.99 7.12
CA LYS A 133 11.30 -13.39 6.75
C LYS A 133 11.03 -13.64 5.26
N LEU A 134 9.97 -13.07 4.71
CA LEU A 134 9.61 -13.25 3.31
C LEU A 134 10.60 -12.54 2.39
N THR A 135 10.94 -11.27 2.69
CA THR A 135 11.93 -10.49 1.93
C THR A 135 13.31 -11.16 1.93
N GLN A 136 13.72 -11.74 3.06
CA GLN A 136 14.97 -12.51 3.15
C GLN A 136 14.92 -13.77 2.27
N SER A 137 13.78 -14.46 2.21
CA SER A 137 13.61 -15.71 1.45
C SER A 137 13.50 -15.50 -0.06
N THR A 138 12.97 -14.35 -0.50
CA THR A 138 12.72 -14.08 -1.93
C THR A 138 13.90 -13.45 -2.67
N HIS A 139 15.04 -13.17 -2.00
CA HIS A 139 16.24 -12.55 -2.58
C HIS A 139 15.98 -11.29 -3.45
N GLN A 140 14.81 -10.66 -3.30
CA GLN A 140 14.52 -9.38 -3.93
C GLN A 140 14.82 -8.29 -2.90
N PRO A 141 15.99 -7.64 -2.97
CA PRO A 141 16.16 -6.38 -2.26
C PRO A 141 15.20 -5.40 -2.93
N SER A 142 14.06 -5.14 -2.29
CA SER A 142 13.29 -3.95 -2.59
C SER A 142 14.17 -2.76 -2.23
N ASN A 143 14.97 -2.28 -3.18
CA ASN A 143 15.95 -1.20 -3.10
C ASN A 143 15.37 0.18 -2.69
N GLU A 144 14.15 0.20 -2.14
CA GLU A 144 13.36 1.41 -2.03
C GLU A 144 13.16 1.87 -0.58
N SER A 145 13.17 0.94 0.41
CA SER A 145 13.04 1.29 1.83
C SER A 145 14.35 1.09 2.60
N PRO A 146 14.73 2.05 3.48
CA PRO A 146 15.84 1.85 4.40
C PRO A 146 15.52 0.76 5.43
N VAL A 147 16.52 -0.06 5.72
CA VAL A 147 16.50 -1.08 6.78
C VAL A 147 17.31 -0.57 7.96
N PHE A 148 16.75 -0.74 9.17
CA PHE A 148 17.41 -0.39 10.41
C PHE A 148 17.99 -1.61 11.10
N TYR A 149 19.15 -1.41 11.70
CA TYR A 149 19.75 -2.36 12.59
C TYR A 149 20.05 -1.70 13.94
N TRP A 150 19.75 -2.40 15.02
CA TRP A 150 20.22 -2.07 16.35
C TRP A 150 21.58 -2.71 16.57
N ILE A 151 22.49 -1.91 17.13
CA ILE A 151 23.85 -2.31 17.49
C ILE A 151 23.99 -2.08 18.99
N ASP A 152 24.67 -3.01 19.67
CA ASP A 152 25.02 -2.82 21.07
C ASP A 152 25.97 -1.61 21.22
N PRO A 153 25.76 -0.71 22.19
CA PRO A 153 26.64 0.43 22.41
C PRO A 153 28.12 0.05 22.49
N VAL A 154 28.44 -1.14 23.04
CA VAL A 154 29.82 -1.65 23.17
C VAL A 154 30.45 -1.91 21.80
N ASP A 155 29.68 -2.38 20.83
CA ASP A 155 30.17 -2.78 19.50
C ASP A 155 30.17 -1.63 18.48
N THR A 156 29.59 -0.48 18.84
CA THR A 156 29.40 0.67 17.94
C THR A 156 30.70 1.13 17.27
N GLU A 157 31.78 1.27 18.05
CA GLU A 157 33.08 1.70 17.51
C GLU A 157 33.75 0.64 16.65
N GLN A 158 33.51 -0.65 16.94
CA GLN A 158 34.01 -1.74 16.11
C GLN A 158 33.29 -1.77 14.76
N VAL A 159 31.95 -1.66 14.75
CA VAL A 159 31.15 -1.57 13.52
C VAL A 159 31.55 -0.34 12.71
N ARG A 160 31.76 0.80 13.39
CA ARG A 160 32.25 2.03 12.75
C ARG A 160 33.60 1.82 12.06
N ALA A 161 34.54 1.16 12.72
CA ALA A 161 35.85 0.88 12.15
C ALA A 161 35.77 -0.05 10.92
N ILE A 162 34.92 -1.08 10.98
CA ILE A 162 34.64 -1.98 9.84
C ILE A 162 34.05 -1.19 8.66
N LEU A 163 33.06 -0.35 8.91
CA LEU A 163 32.45 0.50 7.89
C LEU A 163 33.47 1.46 7.27
N LEU A 164 34.33 2.10 8.08
CA LEU A 164 35.39 2.98 7.60
C LEU A 164 36.47 2.24 6.79
N PHE A 165 36.70 0.95 7.07
CA PHE A 165 37.64 0.13 6.32
C PHE A 165 37.12 -0.22 4.92
N HIS A 166 35.82 -0.51 4.80
CA HIS A 166 35.21 -0.93 3.54
C HIS A 166 34.65 0.21 2.70
N LEU A 167 34.27 1.34 3.31
CA LEU A 167 33.65 2.48 2.63
C LEU A 167 34.67 3.61 2.46
N PRO A 168 34.92 4.10 1.24
CA PRO A 168 35.87 5.19 1.02
C PRO A 168 35.40 6.44 1.77
N THR A 169 36.30 7.01 2.56
CA THR A 169 36.06 8.10 3.51
C THR A 169 35.29 9.28 2.89
N SER A 170 34.04 9.46 3.31
CA SER A 170 33.52 10.80 3.55
C SER A 170 34.13 11.26 4.88
N HIS A 171 35.06 12.22 4.84
CA HIS A 171 35.67 12.82 6.03
C HIS A 171 34.64 13.69 6.77
N ILE A 172 33.60 13.08 7.33
CA ILE A 172 32.58 13.78 8.10
C ILE A 172 32.90 13.52 9.57
N LEU A 173 33.30 14.58 10.27
CA LEU A 173 33.43 14.54 11.73
C LEU A 173 32.06 14.25 12.36
N PRO A 174 32.01 13.55 13.50
CA PRO A 174 30.77 13.36 14.23
C PRO A 174 30.05 14.69 14.45
N TYR A 175 28.76 14.73 14.13
CA TYR A 175 27.93 15.91 14.38
C TYR A 175 26.69 15.53 15.17
N ALA A 176 26.30 16.42 16.09
CA ALA A 176 25.07 16.29 16.86
C ALA A 176 23.88 16.78 16.03
N CYS A 177 22.81 15.99 16.06
CA CYS A 177 21.53 16.27 15.44
C CYS A 177 20.46 16.40 16.53
N HIS A 178 19.56 17.36 16.34
CA HIS A 178 18.43 17.60 17.23
C HIS A 178 17.18 17.81 16.36
N SER A 179 16.22 16.91 16.51
CA SER A 179 14.92 16.97 15.82
C SER A 179 13.77 16.99 16.81
N VAL A 180 12.72 17.73 16.48
CA VAL A 180 11.48 17.85 17.24
C VAL A 180 10.34 17.26 16.44
N PHE A 181 9.59 16.36 17.06
CA PHE A 181 8.39 15.77 16.48
C PHE A 181 7.13 16.34 17.11
N PHE A 182 6.13 16.55 16.26
CA PHE A 182 4.85 17.14 16.62
C PHE A 182 3.74 16.10 16.52
N ASP A 183 2.84 16.12 17.49
CA ASP A 183 1.62 15.31 17.49
C ASP A 183 0.52 16.03 18.31
N PHE A 184 -0.71 15.56 18.17
CA PHE A 184 -1.84 16.02 18.97
C PHE A 184 -1.85 15.33 20.35
N ASP A 185 -2.67 15.83 21.27
CA ASP A 185 -2.77 15.25 22.62
C ASP A 185 -3.32 13.81 22.63
N HIS A 186 -4.05 13.42 21.58
CA HIS A 186 -4.58 12.06 21.40
C HIS A 186 -3.64 11.14 20.60
N LEU A 187 -2.42 11.60 20.26
CA LEU A 187 -1.38 10.82 19.58
C LEU A 187 -1.82 10.21 18.23
N SER A 188 -2.62 10.94 17.43
CA SER A 188 -3.12 10.41 16.16
C SER A 188 -2.05 10.21 15.11
N TYR A 189 -1.00 11.04 15.06
CA TYR A 189 0.09 10.81 14.11
C TYR A 189 0.91 9.60 14.52
N TYR A 190 1.11 9.37 15.81
CA TYR A 190 1.70 8.14 16.33
C TYR A 190 0.90 6.89 15.93
N THR A 191 -0.41 6.85 16.20
CA THR A 191 -1.24 5.67 15.87
C THR A 191 -1.30 5.44 14.36
N SER A 192 -1.44 6.50 13.56
CA SER A 192 -1.44 6.43 12.09
C SER A 192 -0.10 5.94 11.54
N ALA A 193 1.02 6.39 12.12
CA ALA A 193 2.36 5.95 11.72
C ALA A 193 2.61 4.49 12.11
N LEU A 194 2.16 4.06 13.29
CA LEU A 194 2.28 2.68 13.75
C LEU A 194 1.47 1.72 12.86
N GLN A 195 0.25 2.11 12.51
CA GLN A 195 -0.63 1.33 11.64
C GLN A 195 -0.28 1.40 10.15
N ALA A 196 0.75 2.17 9.79
CA ALA A 196 1.19 2.41 8.42
C ALA A 196 0.05 2.91 7.50
N ASP A 197 -0.72 3.88 7.99
CA ASP A 197 -1.78 4.52 7.21
C ASP A 197 -1.23 5.18 5.93
N GLU A 198 -1.95 5.03 4.80
CA GLU A 198 -1.54 5.59 3.50
C GLU A 198 -1.38 7.12 3.52
N ASP A 199 -2.15 7.79 4.38
CA ASP A 199 -2.13 9.24 4.57
C ASP A 199 -1.32 9.68 5.81
N SER A 200 -0.60 8.76 6.46
CA SER A 200 0.18 9.07 7.65
C SER A 200 1.24 10.13 7.34
N GLN A 201 1.20 11.19 8.13
CA GLN A 201 2.14 12.29 8.08
C GLN A 201 2.80 12.38 9.44
N VAL A 202 4.12 12.34 9.43
CA VAL A 202 4.92 12.70 10.60
C VAL A 202 5.33 14.14 10.38
N ILE A 203 5.25 14.98 11.41
CA ILE A 203 5.73 16.35 11.34
C ILE A 203 6.96 16.44 12.23
N CYS A 204 8.10 16.76 11.62
CA CYS A 204 9.39 16.88 12.28
C CYS A 204 10.02 18.23 11.90
N GLN A 205 10.75 18.88 12.81
CA GLN A 205 11.51 20.10 12.56
C GLN A 205 12.89 20.03 13.24
N ASP A 206 13.91 20.61 12.61
CA ASP A 206 15.25 20.68 13.20
C ASP A 206 15.31 21.84 14.21
N LEU A 207 15.95 21.60 15.36
CA LEU A 207 15.98 22.58 16.46
C LEU A 207 16.62 23.93 16.07
N LYS A 208 17.46 23.93 15.04
CA LYS A 208 18.19 25.10 14.54
C LYS A 208 17.29 26.08 13.76
N GLU A 209 16.07 25.68 13.39
CA GLU A 209 15.15 26.45 12.52
C GLU A 209 13.81 26.82 13.20
N ILE A 210 13.73 26.76 14.54
CA ILE A 210 12.47 26.94 15.29
C ILE A 210 11.93 28.40 15.23
N ASP A 211 12.76 29.39 14.91
CA ASP A 211 12.37 30.82 14.88
C ASP A 211 11.33 31.17 13.79
N HIS A 212 11.03 30.23 12.89
CA HIS A 212 10.05 30.40 11.82
C HIS A 212 9.02 29.26 11.84
N LEU A 213 8.11 29.23 12.83
CA LEU A 213 6.93 28.35 12.81
C LEU A 213 5.84 28.95 11.89
N PRO A 214 5.54 28.38 10.71
CA PRO A 214 4.44 28.85 9.87
C PRO A 214 3.19 28.02 10.20
N GLY A 215 2.11 28.69 10.62
CA GLY A 215 0.73 28.16 10.60
C GLY A 215 0.57 26.69 10.99
N LEU A 216 0.98 26.33 12.20
CA LEU A 216 0.71 25.03 12.79
C LEU A 216 -0.81 24.89 12.97
N GLU A 217 -1.39 23.74 12.61
CA GLU A 217 -2.83 23.50 12.80
C GLU A 217 -3.21 23.65 14.29
N ASP A 218 -4.38 24.24 14.56
CA ASP A 218 -4.86 24.47 15.93
C ASP A 218 -4.85 23.15 16.73
N GLY A 219 -4.01 23.08 17.76
CA GLY A 219 -3.91 21.92 18.67
C GLY A 219 -2.71 21.00 18.47
N LEU A 220 -1.89 21.19 17.42
CA LEU A 220 -0.66 20.43 17.22
C LEU A 220 0.46 20.93 18.16
N LYS A 221 1.14 20.03 18.87
CA LYS A 221 2.14 20.38 19.89
C LYS A 221 3.44 19.61 19.68
N ALA A 222 4.57 20.22 20.06
CA ALA A 222 5.83 19.48 20.17
C ALA A 222 5.70 18.44 21.29
N LYS A 223 5.99 17.17 20.98
CA LYS A 223 5.83 16.05 21.92
C LYS A 223 7.14 15.33 22.21
N VAL A 224 7.99 15.16 21.20
CA VAL A 224 9.23 14.40 21.35
C VAL A 224 10.39 15.17 20.78
N PHE A 225 11.39 15.41 21.61
CA PHE A 225 12.67 15.97 21.23
C PHE A 225 13.68 14.81 21.16
N THR A 226 14.31 14.64 20.02
CA THR A 226 15.28 13.58 19.80
C THR A 226 16.64 14.18 19.55
N SER A 227 17.64 13.74 20.29
CA SER A 227 19.04 14.13 20.12
C SER A 227 19.90 12.90 19.85
N TYR A 228 20.77 12.95 18.86
CA TYR A 228 21.65 11.84 18.48
C TYR A 228 22.92 12.34 17.80
N GLN A 229 23.97 11.53 17.83
CA GLN A 229 25.23 11.79 17.14
C GLN A 229 25.33 10.95 15.86
N CYS A 230 25.51 11.60 14.72
CA CYS A 230 25.85 10.91 13.48
C CYS A 230 27.37 10.66 13.45
N LEU A 231 27.77 9.40 13.58
CA LEU A 231 29.18 9.00 13.64
C LEU A 231 29.82 8.80 12.26
N LEU A 232 29.00 8.39 11.28
CA LEU A 232 29.38 8.13 9.90
C LEU A 232 28.15 8.25 9.01
N SER A 233 28.31 8.86 7.85
CA SER A 233 27.30 8.83 6.79
C SER A 233 27.97 8.65 5.43
N TYR A 234 27.55 7.63 4.71
CA TYR A 234 28.06 7.25 3.40
C TYR A 234 26.92 7.01 2.43
N GLN A 235 26.97 7.64 1.26
CA GLN A 235 25.92 7.56 0.26
C GLN A 235 26.50 7.34 -1.14
N THR A 236 25.98 6.31 -1.81
CA THR A 236 26.16 6.03 -3.24
C THR A 236 24.81 5.68 -3.87
N PRO A 237 24.71 5.61 -5.20
CA PRO A 237 23.48 5.19 -5.87
C PRO A 237 23.01 3.76 -5.53
N ARG A 238 23.88 2.92 -4.97
CA ARG A 238 23.60 1.49 -4.69
C ARG A 238 23.63 1.14 -3.21
N LEU A 239 24.34 1.93 -2.41
CA LEU A 239 24.53 1.70 -0.99
C LEU A 239 24.46 3.02 -0.25
N PHE A 240 23.54 3.10 0.70
CA PHE A 240 23.50 4.13 1.72
C PHE A 240 23.73 3.47 3.07
N VAL A 241 24.60 4.05 3.90
CA VAL A 241 24.88 3.59 5.26
C VAL A 241 25.08 4.81 6.14
N SER A 242 24.34 4.90 7.24
CA SER A 242 24.57 5.92 8.27
C SER A 242 24.49 5.31 9.66
N LEU A 243 25.46 5.66 10.51
CA LEU A 243 25.58 5.15 11.88
C LEU A 243 25.31 6.28 12.88
N TYR A 244 24.35 6.04 13.75
CA TYR A 244 23.90 6.96 14.79
C TYR A 244 24.15 6.37 16.18
N ALA A 245 24.65 7.19 17.10
CA ALA A 245 24.88 6.85 18.50
C ALA A 245 24.27 7.89 19.43
N ASP A 246 24.28 7.60 20.74
CA ASP A 246 23.78 8.50 21.80
C ASP A 246 22.36 9.03 21.54
N VAL A 247 21.47 8.16 21.06
CA VAL A 247 20.08 8.51 20.79
C VAL A 247 19.36 8.75 22.10
N THR A 248 18.80 9.93 22.28
CA THR A 248 18.09 10.37 23.49
C THR A 248 16.75 10.99 23.13
N TYR A 249 15.75 10.75 23.97
CA TYR A 249 14.38 11.26 23.81
C TYR A 249 13.96 12.08 25.02
N SER A 250 13.50 13.32 24.85
CA SER A 250 12.96 14.14 25.93
C SER A 250 11.58 14.70 25.57
N GLN A 251 10.77 15.00 26.60
CA GLN A 251 9.45 15.64 26.41
C GLN A 251 9.56 17.17 26.27
N GLY A 252 10.70 17.76 26.69
CA GLY A 252 11.04 19.17 26.54
C GLY A 252 12.51 19.40 26.18
N GLN A 253 12.87 20.64 25.81
CA GLN A 253 14.25 21.01 25.48
C GLN A 253 15.23 20.93 26.67
N GLU A 254 14.74 21.13 27.89
CA GLU A 254 15.57 21.19 29.12
C GLU A 254 15.33 20.03 30.08
N GLU A 255 14.50 19.06 29.70
CA GLU A 255 14.20 17.89 30.53
C GLU A 255 15.19 16.76 30.32
N GLU A 256 15.50 16.03 31.40
CA GLU A 256 16.32 14.81 31.29
C GLU A 256 15.63 13.80 30.37
N GLY A 257 16.31 13.46 29.29
CA GLY A 257 15.82 12.55 28.29
C GLY A 257 16.09 11.08 28.63
N TYR A 258 15.24 10.21 28.11
CA TYR A 258 15.49 8.77 28.06
C TYR A 258 16.59 8.47 27.03
N ALA A 259 17.71 7.91 27.48
CA ALA A 259 18.77 7.43 26.60
C ALA A 259 18.47 6.02 26.08
N CYS A 260 18.57 5.82 24.76
CA CYS A 260 18.40 4.52 24.15
C CYS A 260 19.57 3.59 24.48
N GLU A 261 19.28 2.32 24.73
CA GLU A 261 20.28 1.29 25.05
C GLU A 261 20.99 0.71 23.81
N TYR A 262 20.87 1.35 22.64
CA TYR A 262 21.42 0.88 21.37
C TYR A 262 21.87 2.02 20.48
N ALA A 263 22.86 1.71 19.63
CA ALA A 263 23.18 2.51 18.46
C ALA A 263 22.33 2.05 17.26
N LEU A 264 22.10 2.96 16.32
CA LEU A 264 21.25 2.74 15.16
C LEU A 264 22.07 2.79 13.87
N LEU A 265 21.97 1.74 13.07
CA LEU A 265 22.53 1.69 11.73
C LEU A 265 21.40 1.72 10.70
N GLU A 266 21.37 2.75 9.89
CA GLU A 266 20.46 2.86 8.75
C GLU A 266 21.19 2.41 7.48
N THR A 267 20.54 1.58 6.68
CA THR A 267 21.12 1.10 5.43
C THR A 267 20.09 1.08 4.30
N ARG A 268 20.50 1.42 3.07
CA ARG A 268 19.77 1.05 1.84
C ARG A 268 20.73 0.25 0.98
N GLY A 269 20.48 -1.05 0.88
CA GLY A 269 21.36 -2.02 0.22
C GLY A 269 21.80 -3.13 1.17
N ASP A 270 22.43 -4.15 0.61
CA ASP A 270 22.93 -5.30 1.38
C ASP A 270 24.24 -4.94 2.09
N VAL A 271 24.25 -5.05 3.42
CA VAL A 271 25.41 -4.78 4.30
C VAL A 271 25.99 -6.04 4.93
N SER A 272 25.38 -7.21 4.70
CA SER A 272 25.82 -8.50 5.27
C SER A 272 27.25 -8.88 4.86
N GLN A 273 27.70 -8.39 3.70
CA GLN A 273 29.06 -8.61 3.18
C GLN A 273 30.11 -7.71 3.85
N ILE A 274 29.68 -6.64 4.54
CA ILE A 274 30.55 -5.63 5.12
C ILE A 274 30.64 -5.84 6.63
N VAL A 275 29.48 -5.90 7.30
CA VAL A 275 29.40 -6.03 8.76
C VAL A 275 28.86 -7.42 9.09
N PRO A 276 29.55 -8.19 9.95
CA PRO A 276 29.05 -9.50 10.37
C PRO A 276 27.67 -9.40 11.04
N ASP A 277 26.78 -10.34 10.70
CA ASP A 277 25.41 -10.41 11.25
C ASP A 277 25.38 -10.52 12.79
N SER A 278 26.47 -10.96 13.43
CA SER A 278 26.57 -11.01 14.89
C SER A 278 26.43 -9.65 15.57
N PHE A 279 26.79 -8.57 14.88
CA PHE A 279 26.71 -7.20 15.40
C PHE A 279 25.40 -6.50 15.06
N LEU A 280 24.63 -7.06 14.12
CA LEU A 280 23.48 -6.40 13.53
C LEU A 280 22.18 -7.10 13.92
N ARG A 281 21.26 -6.35 14.53
CA ARG A 281 19.90 -6.83 14.77
C ARG A 281 18.90 -6.05 13.96
N GLN A 282 18.30 -6.70 12.96
CA GLN A 282 17.38 -6.05 12.04
C GLN A 282 16.09 -5.64 12.76
N VAL A 283 15.68 -4.39 12.59
CA VAL A 283 14.41 -3.84 13.10
C VAL A 283 13.64 -3.22 11.93
N PRO A 284 12.75 -3.98 11.27
CA PRO A 284 11.95 -3.46 10.16
C PRO A 284 11.10 -2.26 10.61
N ARG A 285 11.02 -1.24 9.74
CA ARG A 285 10.18 -0.03 9.91
C ARG A 285 10.39 0.74 11.22
N PHE A 286 11.57 0.64 11.81
CA PHE A 286 11.93 1.40 13.00
C PHE A 286 11.78 2.91 12.76
N SER A 287 11.22 3.65 13.71
CA SER A 287 11.06 5.11 13.61
C SER A 287 11.37 5.75 14.96
N LEU A 288 12.28 6.73 14.97
CA LEU A 288 12.62 7.50 16.18
C LEU A 288 11.39 8.20 16.78
N PHE A 289 10.45 8.64 15.93
CA PHE A 289 9.20 9.24 16.37
C PHE A 289 8.33 8.25 17.16
N VAL A 290 8.06 7.09 16.55
CA VAL A 290 7.23 6.04 17.16
C VAL A 290 7.85 5.54 18.45
N ASP A 291 9.15 5.24 18.41
CA ASP A 291 9.89 4.74 19.55
C ASP A 291 9.98 5.77 20.69
N GLY A 292 10.19 7.04 20.36
CA GLY A 292 10.19 8.14 21.33
C GLY A 292 8.83 8.35 22.00
N ILE A 293 7.74 8.40 21.23
CA ILE A 293 6.37 8.54 21.78
C ILE A 293 6.06 7.33 22.68
N ALA A 294 6.30 6.11 22.20
CA ALA A 294 5.95 4.89 22.93
C ALA A 294 6.73 4.74 24.27
N ARG A 295 7.94 5.30 24.36
CA ARG A 295 8.72 5.30 25.61
C ARG A 295 8.35 6.43 26.55
N LEU A 296 8.14 7.65 26.04
CA LEU A 296 7.85 8.83 26.85
C LEU A 296 6.38 8.91 27.29
N TYR A 297 5.46 8.42 26.47
CA TYR A 297 4.01 8.49 26.67
C TYR A 297 3.38 7.10 26.73
N ARG A 298 4.09 6.13 27.32
CA ARG A 298 3.66 4.72 27.37
C ARG A 298 2.23 4.53 27.89
N ASP A 299 1.87 5.27 28.94
CA ASP A 299 0.56 5.17 29.59
C ASP A 299 -0.60 5.73 28.74
N GLN A 300 -0.28 6.54 27.71
CA GLN A 300 -1.25 7.11 26.78
C GLN A 300 -1.36 6.29 25.47
N CYS A 301 -0.41 5.39 25.22
CA CYS A 301 -0.34 4.61 24.00
C CYS A 301 -1.14 3.31 24.15
N VAL A 302 -2.24 3.19 23.40
CA VAL A 302 -3.02 1.93 23.31
C VAL A 302 -2.23 0.87 22.54
N LEU A 303 -1.62 1.26 21.43
CA LEU A 303 -0.76 0.39 20.63
C LEU A 303 0.70 0.67 20.95
N LEU A 304 1.48 -0.38 21.21
CA LEU A 304 2.93 -0.31 21.40
C LEU A 304 3.62 -1.06 20.27
N PRO A 305 4.76 -0.54 19.76
CA PRO A 305 5.48 -1.22 18.71
C PRO A 305 6.00 -2.58 19.20
N TRP A 306 6.13 -3.53 18.29
CA TRP A 306 6.45 -4.93 18.63
C TRP A 306 7.79 -5.11 19.37
N TRP A 307 8.74 -4.19 19.20
CA TRP A 307 10.00 -4.22 19.95
C TRP A 307 9.83 -3.80 21.42
N LEU A 308 8.71 -3.17 21.79
CA LEU A 308 8.34 -2.74 23.15
C LEU A 308 7.28 -3.61 23.84
N THR A 309 6.64 -4.55 23.13
CA THR A 309 5.50 -5.33 23.65
C THR A 309 5.86 -6.41 24.67
N SER A 310 7.13 -6.81 24.79
CA SER A 310 7.59 -7.81 25.77
C SER A 310 8.52 -7.19 26.79
N LYS A 311 8.14 -7.28 28.08
CA LYS A 311 8.95 -6.84 29.23
C LYS A 311 10.31 -7.56 29.31
N ASP A 312 10.48 -8.70 28.65
CA ASP A 312 11.70 -9.53 28.67
C ASP A 312 12.60 -9.38 27.43
N ASN A 313 12.14 -8.70 26.38
CA ASN A 313 12.86 -8.69 25.10
C ASN A 313 14.13 -7.80 25.15
N HIS A 314 14.06 -6.59 25.70
CA HIS A 314 15.21 -5.65 25.67
C HIS A 314 16.50 -6.26 26.24
N ARG A 315 16.43 -6.87 27.44
CA ARG A 315 17.59 -7.46 28.09
C ARG A 315 18.06 -8.75 27.42
N ARG A 316 17.16 -9.67 27.05
CA ARG A 316 17.55 -10.94 26.41
C ARG A 316 18.09 -10.76 25.00
N PHE A 317 17.60 -9.77 24.25
CA PHE A 317 18.17 -9.44 22.96
C PHE A 317 19.57 -8.86 23.12
N LEU A 318 19.82 -7.92 24.06
CA LEU A 318 21.12 -7.27 24.23
C LEU A 318 22.21 -8.12 24.93
N THR A 319 21.87 -9.07 25.79
CA THR A 319 22.86 -9.76 26.67
C THR A 319 23.12 -11.24 26.40
N THR A 320 23.36 -11.66 25.16
CA THR A 320 24.16 -12.89 24.94
C THR A 320 25.65 -12.52 24.91
N PRO A 321 26.42 -12.81 25.96
CA PRO A 321 27.83 -12.47 26.00
C PRO A 321 28.64 -13.59 25.34
N ILE A 322 29.52 -13.26 24.39
CA ILE A 322 30.68 -14.10 24.11
C ILE A 322 31.92 -13.31 24.51
N LEU A 323 32.43 -13.71 25.68
CA LEU A 323 33.75 -13.47 26.24
C LEU A 323 34.21 -12.02 26.47
N ALA A 324 34.44 -11.75 27.75
CA ALA A 324 35.14 -10.62 28.32
C ALA A 324 36.55 -10.40 27.76
N SER A 325 36.92 -9.13 27.56
CA SER A 325 38.20 -8.58 28.05
C SER A 325 38.28 -7.04 27.96
N GLN A 326 38.23 -6.42 29.15
CA GLN A 326 38.96 -5.25 29.69
C GLN A 326 39.01 -3.86 28.98
N PRO A 327 39.00 -2.75 29.77
CA PRO A 327 38.92 -1.39 29.27
C PRO A 327 40.32 -0.78 29.01
N VAL A 328 40.44 0.03 27.96
CA VAL A 328 41.62 0.89 27.72
C VAL A 328 41.22 2.36 27.78
N SER A 329 42.03 3.10 28.51
CA SER A 329 41.90 4.48 28.98
C SER A 329 42.13 5.57 27.94
N SER A 330 41.26 6.59 28.00
CA SER A 330 41.48 8.05 27.80
C SER A 330 42.67 8.55 26.94
N GLY A 331 42.35 9.28 25.87
CA GLY A 331 43.27 10.18 25.14
C GLY A 331 42.52 11.33 24.48
N GLN A 332 43.04 12.55 24.65
CA GLN A 332 42.42 13.86 24.39
C GLN A 332 42.12 14.18 22.91
N ALA A 333 41.09 15.01 22.71
CA ALA A 333 40.71 15.63 21.44
C ALA A 333 41.63 16.80 21.04
N PRO A 334 41.89 17.02 19.74
CA PRO A 334 42.31 18.31 19.22
C PRO A 334 41.18 19.00 18.43
N THR A 335 40.95 20.25 18.82
CA THR A 335 40.20 21.29 18.11
C THR A 335 40.92 21.73 16.83
N LEU A 336 40.22 21.90 15.70
CA LEU A 336 40.39 23.08 14.82
C LEU A 336 39.37 23.15 13.67
N SER A 337 38.98 24.40 13.44
CA SER A 337 38.01 25.06 12.57
C SER A 337 37.75 24.60 11.11
N SER A 338 36.50 24.88 10.71
CA SER A 338 36.00 25.46 9.45
C SER A 338 35.85 24.58 8.20
N SER A 339 34.60 24.27 7.82
CA SER A 339 33.83 25.02 6.80
C SER A 339 32.49 24.29 6.56
N ILE A 340 31.38 24.97 6.86
CA ILE A 340 30.03 24.41 6.79
C ILE A 340 29.58 24.43 5.33
N THR A 341 29.51 23.27 4.70
CA THR A 341 28.60 23.04 3.57
C THR A 341 27.45 22.21 4.12
N ALA A 342 26.25 22.77 4.16
CA ALA A 342 25.07 22.10 4.67
C ALA A 342 24.78 20.84 3.83
N GLN A 343 24.93 19.68 4.46
CA GLN A 343 24.56 18.38 3.92
C GLN A 343 23.19 17.97 4.47
N PRO A 344 22.42 17.18 3.71
CA PRO A 344 21.04 16.80 4.06
C PRO A 344 21.00 16.11 5.43
N THR A 345 20.12 16.57 6.32
CA THR A 345 19.93 15.97 7.64
C THR A 345 19.25 14.61 7.53
N PHE A 346 19.35 13.77 8.57
CA PHE A 346 18.58 12.51 8.71
C PHE A 346 17.12 12.67 8.25
N ARG A 347 16.51 13.81 8.57
CA ARG A 347 15.16 14.22 8.17
C ARG A 347 14.93 14.24 6.64
N GLU A 348 15.83 14.87 5.88
CA GLU A 348 15.71 14.96 4.41
C GLU A 348 15.89 13.59 3.74
N MET A 349 16.69 12.71 4.33
CA MET A 349 16.97 11.39 3.77
C MET A 349 15.90 10.37 4.15
N TYR A 350 15.41 10.43 5.39
CA TYR A 350 14.48 9.45 5.94
C TYR A 350 13.08 9.66 5.33
N TYR A 351 12.53 10.88 5.35
CA TYR A 351 11.09 11.10 5.08
C TYR A 351 10.70 11.77 3.74
N HIS A 352 11.65 12.07 2.86
CA HIS A 352 11.36 12.70 1.55
C HIS A 352 11.50 11.77 0.34
N GLY A 353 11.31 10.44 0.51
CA GLY A 353 11.26 9.46 -0.58
C GLY A 353 10.12 9.73 -1.58
N ARG A 354 10.39 10.49 -2.64
CA ARG A 354 9.36 11.08 -3.51
C ARG A 354 8.63 10.10 -4.43
N ASN A 355 9.05 8.85 -4.50
CA ASN A 355 8.38 7.77 -5.23
C ASN A 355 8.73 6.48 -4.47
N ASN A 356 7.73 5.77 -3.94
CA ASN A 356 7.65 4.30 -3.79
C ASN A 356 6.71 3.93 -2.63
N GLN A 357 5.73 3.07 -2.93
CA GLN A 357 4.54 2.76 -2.12
C GLN A 357 4.84 1.87 -0.89
N SER A 358 6.01 1.98 -0.25
CA SER A 358 6.39 1.01 0.80
C SER A 358 7.24 1.54 1.95
N ALA A 359 7.43 2.86 2.07
CA ALA A 359 7.88 3.49 3.31
C ALA A 359 6.91 4.65 3.63
N GLY A 360 5.81 4.30 4.30
CA GLY A 360 4.64 5.16 4.50
C GLY A 360 4.85 6.24 5.56
N TYR A 361 5.61 7.28 5.24
CA TYR A 361 5.54 8.54 5.98
C TYR A 361 5.88 9.70 5.05
N MET A 362 4.94 10.63 4.88
CA MET A 362 5.21 11.89 4.18
C MET A 362 5.50 12.98 5.21
N LEU A 363 6.72 13.54 5.26
CA LEU A 363 6.91 14.82 5.97
C LEU A 363 6.28 15.93 5.13
N THR A 364 5.32 16.63 5.71
CA THR A 364 4.93 17.96 5.25
C THR A 364 5.76 18.98 6.02
N ALA A 365 6.70 19.64 5.35
CA ALA A 365 7.27 20.87 5.89
C ALA A 365 6.11 21.87 6.04
N ALA A 366 5.94 22.42 7.25
CA ALA A 366 4.92 23.42 7.52
C ALA A 366 5.10 24.59 6.53
N GLY A 367 4.22 24.68 5.53
CA GLY A 367 4.30 25.68 4.46
C GLY A 367 4.02 25.19 3.04
N GLU A 368 4.06 23.89 2.73
CA GLU A 368 3.72 23.42 1.38
C GLU A 368 2.21 23.26 1.18
N LYS A 369 1.58 24.23 0.50
CA LYS A 369 0.24 24.03 -0.09
C LYS A 369 0.31 22.89 -1.11
N LYS A 370 -0.36 21.77 -0.82
CA LYS A 370 -0.50 20.61 -1.73
C LYS A 370 -0.95 21.07 -3.13
N LYS A 371 -0.03 21.07 -4.09
CA LYS A 371 -0.38 21.03 -5.52
C LYS A 371 -0.99 19.66 -5.79
N LYS A 372 -2.25 19.61 -6.23
CA LYS A 372 -2.92 18.39 -6.71
C LYS A 372 -2.02 17.69 -7.73
N LYS A 373 -1.36 16.60 -7.30
CA LYS A 373 -0.66 15.70 -8.22
C LYS A 373 -1.72 14.98 -9.03
N GLY A 374 -1.66 15.11 -10.36
CA GLY A 374 -2.50 14.35 -11.27
C GLY A 374 -2.30 12.86 -11.01
N GLY A 375 -3.39 12.13 -10.86
CA GLY A 375 -3.39 10.70 -10.57
C GLY A 375 -2.54 9.94 -11.59
N ARG A 376 -1.64 9.10 -11.08
CA ARG A 376 -0.84 8.17 -11.88
C ARG A 376 -1.83 7.22 -12.57
N ILE A 377 -2.05 7.39 -13.87
CA ILE A 377 -3.04 6.59 -14.60
C ILE A 377 -2.56 5.14 -14.58
N GLU A 378 -3.37 4.23 -14.04
CA GLU A 378 -3.00 2.83 -13.96
C GLU A 378 -2.82 2.23 -15.37
N PRO A 379 -1.69 1.55 -15.66
CA PRO A 379 -1.45 0.95 -16.96
C PRO A 379 -2.50 -0.12 -17.33
N LYS A 380 -3.19 -0.68 -16.34
CA LYS A 380 -4.28 -1.65 -16.51
C LYS A 380 -5.45 -1.08 -17.30
N ILE A 381 -5.74 0.22 -17.17
CA ILE A 381 -6.87 0.88 -17.84
C ILE A 381 -6.61 0.97 -19.36
N PHE A 382 -5.36 1.23 -19.76
CA PHE A 382 -4.95 1.23 -21.16
C PHE A 382 -5.03 -0.18 -21.76
N MET A 383 -4.52 -1.19 -21.06
CA MET A 383 -4.61 -2.59 -21.50
C MET A 383 -6.06 -3.07 -21.62
N ALA A 384 -6.95 -2.62 -20.73
CA ALA A 384 -8.37 -2.93 -20.81
C ALA A 384 -9.05 -2.28 -22.03
N ASN A 385 -8.69 -1.03 -22.36
CA ASN A 385 -9.21 -0.34 -23.54
C ASN A 385 -8.79 -1.05 -24.85
N GLU A 386 -7.52 -1.43 -24.97
CA GLU A 386 -7.01 -2.20 -26.12
C GLU A 386 -7.73 -3.54 -26.28
N ARG A 387 -7.95 -4.27 -25.18
CA ARG A 387 -8.71 -5.52 -25.20
C ARG A 387 -10.12 -5.33 -25.76
N THR A 388 -10.82 -4.29 -25.34
CA THR A 388 -12.17 -4.01 -25.85
C THR A 388 -12.17 -3.68 -27.35
N MET A 389 -11.18 -2.91 -27.82
CA MET A 389 -11.00 -2.64 -29.25
C MET A 389 -10.78 -3.93 -30.05
N ILE A 390 -9.92 -4.83 -29.55
CA ILE A 390 -9.64 -6.12 -30.19
C ILE A 390 -10.92 -6.97 -30.29
N HIS A 391 -11.73 -7.03 -29.23
CA HIS A 391 -13.00 -7.77 -29.27
C HIS A 391 -13.98 -7.21 -30.31
N TRP A 392 -14.11 -5.88 -30.43
CA TRP A 392 -14.97 -5.27 -31.46
C TRP A 392 -14.47 -5.56 -32.88
N PHE A 393 -13.16 -5.56 -33.11
CA PHE A 393 -12.59 -5.96 -34.40
C PHE A 393 -12.81 -7.44 -34.71
N GLN A 394 -12.69 -8.33 -33.71
CA GLN A 394 -13.00 -9.75 -33.89
C GLN A 394 -14.45 -9.94 -34.38
N PHE A 395 -15.43 -9.24 -33.80
CA PHE A 395 -16.82 -9.29 -34.28
C PHE A 395 -16.98 -8.75 -35.71
N SER A 396 -16.34 -7.63 -36.03
CA SER A 396 -16.37 -7.07 -37.39
C SER A 396 -15.80 -8.04 -38.43
N VAL A 397 -14.66 -8.67 -38.12
CA VAL A 397 -14.01 -9.66 -38.99
C VAL A 397 -14.89 -10.90 -39.17
N LEU A 398 -15.58 -11.38 -38.14
CA LEU A 398 -16.52 -12.49 -38.24
C LEU A 398 -17.68 -12.18 -39.20
N ILE A 399 -18.30 -10.99 -39.08
CA ILE A 399 -19.38 -10.54 -39.97
C ILE A 399 -18.87 -10.33 -41.40
N MET A 400 -17.67 -9.74 -41.55
CA MET A 400 -17.03 -9.55 -42.84
C MET A 400 -16.70 -10.88 -43.53
N THR A 401 -16.25 -11.88 -42.77
CA THR A 401 -15.98 -13.22 -43.28
C THR A 401 -17.27 -13.87 -43.77
N ALA A 402 -18.35 -13.81 -42.98
CA ALA A 402 -19.66 -14.28 -43.40
C ALA A 402 -20.15 -13.55 -44.67
N ALA A 403 -19.98 -12.23 -44.75
CA ALA A 403 -20.32 -11.44 -45.92
C ALA A 403 -19.54 -11.88 -47.18
N LEU A 404 -18.23 -12.09 -47.06
CA LEU A 404 -17.37 -12.55 -48.16
C LEU A 404 -17.75 -13.94 -48.65
N THR A 405 -18.15 -14.86 -47.75
CA THR A 405 -18.64 -16.18 -48.16
C THR A 405 -19.92 -16.08 -49.01
N LEU A 406 -20.86 -15.21 -48.63
CA LEU A 406 -22.09 -14.96 -49.38
C LEU A 406 -21.84 -14.24 -50.71
N LEU A 407 -20.85 -13.35 -50.76
CA LEU A 407 -20.47 -12.65 -51.99
C LEU A 407 -19.79 -13.57 -53.02
N ASN A 408 -18.94 -14.50 -52.53
CA ASN A 408 -18.22 -15.43 -53.39
C ASN A 408 -19.09 -16.60 -53.88
N PHE A 409 -19.89 -17.20 -52.99
CA PHE A 409 -20.63 -18.44 -53.29
C PHE A 409 -22.16 -18.26 -53.40
N GLY A 410 -22.69 -17.07 -53.10
CA GLY A 410 -24.13 -16.85 -53.08
C GLY A 410 -24.75 -16.49 -54.43
N ASP A 411 -26.06 -16.76 -54.56
CA ASP A 411 -26.90 -16.28 -55.66
C ASP A 411 -27.02 -14.76 -55.67
N ARG A 412 -27.63 -14.17 -56.72
CA ARG A 412 -27.77 -12.70 -56.85
C ARG A 412 -28.36 -12.03 -55.60
N ILE A 413 -29.35 -12.66 -54.96
CA ILE A 413 -29.98 -12.17 -53.72
C ILE A 413 -29.01 -12.29 -52.54
N SER A 414 -28.31 -13.42 -52.41
CA SER A 414 -27.31 -13.66 -51.38
C SER A 414 -26.10 -12.71 -51.51
N LYS A 415 -25.74 -12.30 -52.73
CA LYS A 415 -24.70 -11.27 -52.97
C LYS A 415 -25.15 -9.89 -52.48
N ILE A 416 -26.41 -9.51 -52.70
CA ILE A 416 -26.97 -8.26 -52.17
C ILE A 416 -26.94 -8.29 -50.63
N ALA A 417 -27.39 -9.39 -50.03
CA ALA A 417 -27.33 -9.57 -48.57
C ALA A 417 -25.88 -9.54 -48.04
N GLY A 418 -24.95 -10.22 -48.71
CA GLY A 418 -23.52 -10.16 -48.39
C GLY A 418 -22.96 -8.74 -48.47
N GLY A 419 -23.37 -7.95 -49.47
CA GLY A 419 -23.01 -6.53 -49.58
C GLY A 419 -23.52 -5.70 -48.39
N THR A 420 -24.73 -5.97 -47.90
CA THR A 420 -25.26 -5.28 -46.71
C THR A 420 -24.52 -5.66 -45.43
N PHE A 421 -24.19 -6.95 -45.22
CA PHE A 421 -23.37 -7.38 -44.09
C PHE A 421 -21.94 -6.80 -44.15
N PHE A 422 -21.37 -6.68 -45.35
CA PHE A 422 -20.06 -6.06 -45.55
C PHE A 422 -20.06 -4.58 -45.14
N ALA A 423 -21.11 -3.83 -45.49
CA ALA A 423 -21.26 -2.43 -45.06
C ALA A 423 -21.41 -2.31 -43.53
N ILE A 424 -22.20 -3.18 -42.91
CA ILE A 424 -22.37 -3.23 -41.45
C ILE A 424 -21.04 -3.53 -40.73
N ALA A 425 -20.23 -4.47 -41.26
CA ALA A 425 -18.93 -4.79 -40.69
C ALA A 425 -17.98 -3.57 -40.67
N ILE A 426 -17.98 -2.76 -41.74
CA ILE A 426 -17.18 -1.52 -41.81
C ILE A 426 -17.67 -0.49 -40.80
N ILE A 427 -18.99 -0.31 -40.65
CA ILE A 427 -19.57 0.62 -39.66
C ILE A 427 -19.15 0.24 -38.24
N ILE A 428 -19.19 -1.06 -37.90
CA ILE A 428 -18.77 -1.57 -36.58
C ILE A 428 -17.26 -1.36 -36.36
N ALA A 429 -16.43 -1.55 -37.40
CA ALA A 429 -14.99 -1.31 -37.32
C ALA A 429 -14.66 0.17 -37.05
N LEU A 430 -15.35 1.10 -37.73
CA LEU A 430 -15.19 2.54 -37.50
C LEU A 430 -15.67 2.96 -36.11
N TYR A 431 -16.78 2.38 -35.64
CA TYR A 431 -17.28 2.59 -34.28
C TYR A 431 -16.24 2.16 -33.22
N ALA A 432 -15.64 0.98 -33.37
CA ALA A 432 -14.61 0.48 -32.47
C ALA A 432 -13.42 1.43 -32.35
N PHE A 433 -12.93 1.95 -33.49
CA PHE A 433 -11.83 2.90 -33.54
C PHE A 433 -12.20 4.25 -32.91
N GLY A 434 -13.38 4.78 -33.22
CA GLY A 434 -13.87 6.03 -32.64
C GLY A 434 -14.02 5.94 -31.12
N ARG A 435 -14.58 4.83 -30.62
CA ARG A 435 -14.72 4.57 -29.18
C ARG A 435 -13.38 4.43 -28.47
N TYR A 436 -12.42 3.73 -29.08
CA TYR A 436 -11.05 3.63 -28.54
C TYR A 436 -10.41 5.02 -28.36
N ARG A 437 -10.49 5.88 -29.38
CA ARG A 437 -9.94 7.25 -29.32
C ARG A 437 -10.65 8.12 -28.29
N TYR A 438 -11.98 8.06 -28.24
CA TYR A 438 -12.77 8.83 -27.28
C TYR A 438 -12.43 8.41 -25.84
N ARG A 439 -12.34 7.11 -25.58
CA ARG A 439 -11.98 6.59 -24.26
C ARG A 439 -10.52 6.91 -23.89
N ALA A 440 -9.58 6.83 -24.83
CA ALA A 440 -8.20 7.25 -24.61
C ALA A 440 -8.10 8.73 -24.20
N TYR A 441 -8.87 9.60 -24.86
CA TYR A 441 -8.95 11.02 -24.50
C TYR A 441 -9.55 11.22 -23.10
N GLN A 442 -10.62 10.50 -22.75
CA GLN A 442 -11.25 10.58 -21.44
C GLN A 442 -10.34 10.09 -20.31
N ILE A 443 -9.56 9.03 -20.53
CA ILE A 443 -8.60 8.50 -19.54
C ILE A 443 -7.52 9.54 -19.20
N HIS A 444 -7.10 10.34 -20.18
CA HIS A 444 -6.16 11.44 -19.95
C HIS A 444 -6.77 12.65 -19.23
N THR A 445 -8.09 12.82 -19.26
CA THR A 445 -8.75 14.05 -18.80
C THR A 445 -9.56 13.87 -17.50
N THR A 446 -10.16 12.71 -17.27
CA THR A 446 -11.10 12.45 -16.15
C THR A 446 -11.06 11.00 -15.65
N PRO A 447 -10.10 10.62 -14.79
CA PRO A 447 -9.85 9.22 -14.42
C PRO A 447 -10.91 8.56 -13.52
N HIS A 448 -11.85 9.31 -12.94
CA HIS A 448 -12.79 8.80 -11.92
C HIS A 448 -14.15 8.34 -12.46
N ILE A 449 -14.36 8.30 -13.78
CA ILE A 449 -15.64 7.94 -14.39
C ILE A 449 -15.60 6.49 -14.89
N ARG A 450 -16.62 5.70 -14.55
CA ARG A 450 -16.78 4.31 -15.01
C ARG A 450 -17.10 4.26 -16.51
N TYR A 451 -16.29 3.54 -17.29
CA TYR A 451 -16.31 3.56 -18.75
C TYR A 451 -16.99 2.33 -19.37
N ASP A 452 -18.25 2.06 -19.02
CA ASP A 452 -19.00 0.93 -19.57
C ASP A 452 -19.64 1.30 -20.92
N ASP A 453 -19.52 0.42 -21.92
CA ASP A 453 -20.11 0.63 -23.24
C ASP A 453 -21.48 -0.05 -23.34
N ILE A 454 -22.53 0.69 -22.95
CA ILE A 454 -23.91 0.20 -22.95
C ILE A 454 -24.54 0.20 -24.37
N TYR A 455 -24.09 1.10 -25.25
CA TYR A 455 -24.75 1.35 -26.53
C TYR A 455 -24.25 0.44 -27.64
N GLY A 456 -22.99 0.01 -27.61
CA GLY A 456 -22.40 -0.82 -28.65
C GLY A 456 -23.17 -2.11 -28.93
N PRO A 457 -23.38 -2.99 -27.93
CA PRO A 457 -24.06 -4.27 -28.14
C PRO A 457 -25.50 -4.11 -28.62
N ILE A 458 -26.21 -3.11 -28.10
CA ILE A 458 -27.59 -2.79 -28.49
C ILE A 458 -27.65 -2.39 -29.96
N GLY A 459 -26.76 -1.50 -30.40
CA GLY A 459 -26.67 -1.08 -31.81
C GLY A 459 -26.34 -2.23 -32.75
N LEU A 460 -25.41 -3.11 -32.37
CA LEU A 460 -25.03 -4.29 -33.15
C LEU A 460 -26.22 -5.25 -33.35
N CYS A 461 -26.98 -5.53 -32.29
CA CYS A 461 -28.16 -6.38 -32.37
C CYS A 461 -29.22 -5.80 -33.30
N CYS A 462 -29.52 -4.51 -33.18
CA CYS A 462 -30.51 -3.84 -34.05
C CYS A 462 -30.10 -3.88 -35.53
N LEU A 463 -28.83 -3.64 -35.84
CA LEU A 463 -28.31 -3.69 -37.22
C LEU A 463 -28.37 -5.10 -37.82
N LEU A 464 -28.02 -6.13 -37.04
CA LEU A 464 -28.09 -7.52 -37.48
C LEU A 464 -29.53 -7.98 -37.70
N VAL A 465 -30.45 -7.65 -36.79
CA VAL A 465 -31.88 -7.95 -36.97
C VAL A 465 -32.41 -7.25 -38.22
N GLY A 466 -32.07 -5.99 -38.45
CA GLY A 466 -32.43 -5.27 -39.66
C GLY A 466 -31.91 -5.95 -40.94
N ALA A 467 -30.65 -6.43 -40.93
CA ALA A 467 -30.07 -7.15 -42.06
C ALA A 467 -30.75 -8.49 -42.33
N ILE A 468 -31.13 -9.22 -41.28
CA ILE A 468 -31.87 -10.49 -41.39
C ILE A 468 -33.28 -10.24 -41.93
N VAL A 469 -33.99 -9.22 -41.44
CA VAL A 469 -35.31 -8.84 -41.94
C VAL A 469 -35.24 -8.44 -43.41
N LEU A 470 -34.25 -7.65 -43.80
CA LEU A 470 -34.03 -7.27 -45.20
C LEU A 470 -33.77 -8.51 -46.07
N ASN A 471 -32.95 -9.45 -45.60
CA ASN A 471 -32.71 -10.71 -46.30
C ASN A 471 -34.02 -11.50 -46.48
N PHE A 472 -34.87 -11.56 -45.46
CA PHE A 472 -36.16 -12.25 -45.51
C PHE A 472 -37.12 -11.60 -46.52
N VAL A 473 -37.26 -10.27 -46.49
CA VAL A 473 -38.12 -9.51 -47.42
C VAL A 473 -37.65 -9.69 -48.87
N LEU A 474 -36.36 -9.55 -49.13
CA LEU A 474 -35.80 -9.72 -50.48
C LEU A 474 -36.05 -11.12 -51.03
N ARG A 475 -35.99 -12.14 -50.16
CA ARG A 475 -36.24 -13.54 -50.55
C ARG A 475 -37.72 -13.87 -50.69
N TRP A 476 -38.59 -13.17 -49.96
CA TRP A 476 -40.04 -13.26 -50.09
C TRP A 476 -40.52 -12.65 -51.41
N GLU A 477 -39.97 -11.51 -51.82
CA GLU A 477 -40.33 -10.85 -53.08
C GLU A 477 -39.81 -11.59 -54.32
N HIS A 478 -38.68 -12.28 -54.19
CA HIS A 478 -38.06 -13.03 -55.29
C HIS A 478 -37.94 -14.53 -54.93
N PRO A 479 -39.07 -15.27 -54.90
CA PRO A 479 -39.04 -16.71 -54.67
C PRO A 479 -38.17 -17.38 -55.74
N PRO A 480 -37.31 -18.36 -55.37
CA PRO A 480 -36.47 -19.04 -56.34
C PRO A 480 -37.37 -19.71 -57.38
N SER A 481 -37.24 -19.29 -58.64
CA SER A 481 -37.88 -19.97 -59.76
C SER A 481 -37.38 -21.40 -59.76
N SER A 482 -38.28 -22.37 -59.70
CA SER A 482 -37.96 -23.80 -59.76
C SER A 482 -37.36 -24.15 -61.12
N THR A 483 -36.07 -23.87 -61.30
CA THR A 483 -35.32 -24.24 -62.50
C THR A 483 -33.95 -24.73 -62.06
N THR A 484 -33.85 -26.06 -61.94
CA THR A 484 -32.64 -26.85 -62.22
C THR A 484 -31.42 -26.58 -61.33
N TYR A 485 -31.40 -27.20 -60.14
CA TYR A 485 -30.18 -27.32 -59.31
C TYR A 485 -29.18 -28.40 -59.81
N LEU A 486 -29.53 -29.18 -60.83
CA LEU A 486 -28.66 -30.15 -61.48
C LEU A 486 -28.76 -29.94 -62.98
N GLY A 487 -27.75 -29.35 -63.60
CA GLY A 487 -27.70 -29.06 -65.04
C GLY A 487 -27.69 -30.31 -65.93
N THR A 488 -28.77 -31.08 -65.97
CA THR A 488 -29.02 -32.12 -66.97
C THR A 488 -29.91 -31.55 -68.07
N ASN A 489 -29.28 -31.22 -69.20
CA ASN A 489 -29.95 -31.03 -70.48
C ASN A 489 -30.62 -32.35 -70.89
N ASN A 490 -31.93 -32.49 -70.68
CA ASN A 490 -32.71 -33.53 -71.35
C ASN A 490 -33.08 -33.03 -72.75
N GLN A 491 -32.09 -33.02 -73.66
CA GLN A 491 -32.38 -33.14 -75.10
C GLN A 491 -32.69 -34.61 -75.41
N THR A 492 -33.89 -35.07 -75.05
CA THR A 492 -34.45 -36.28 -75.68
C THR A 492 -34.98 -35.89 -77.05
N LYS A 493 -34.20 -36.21 -78.08
CA LYS A 493 -34.65 -36.31 -79.47
C LYS A 493 -36.00 -37.03 -79.52
N GLN A 494 -37.06 -36.34 -79.95
CA GLN A 494 -38.19 -37.01 -80.60
C GLN A 494 -37.74 -37.37 -82.02
N GLN A 495 -37.21 -38.57 -82.17
CA GLN A 495 -37.31 -39.32 -83.43
C GLN A 495 -38.56 -40.19 -83.32
N THR A 496 -39.61 -39.83 -84.06
CA THR A 496 -40.54 -40.73 -84.79
C THR A 496 -41.70 -39.91 -85.33
N GLY A 497 -41.85 -39.93 -86.65
CA GLY A 497 -42.88 -39.24 -87.44
C GLY A 497 -42.35 -38.93 -88.81
#